data_AF-A0A0S7CWZ7-F1
#
_entry.id   AF-A0A0S7CWZ7-F1
#
_cell.length_a   1.000
_cell.length_b   1.000
_cell.length_c   1.000
_cell.angle_alpha   90.00
_cell.angle_beta   90.00
_cell.angle_gamma   90.00
#
_symmetry.space_group_name_H-M   'P 1'
#
loop_
_entity.id
_entity.type
_entity.pdbx_description
1 polymer ?
#
loop_
_entity_poly.entity_id
_entity_poly.type
_entity_poly.pdbx_seq_one_letter_code
_entity_poly.pdbx_strand_id
1 'polypeptide(L)' 'MDVRFSKEVQDILSKPTATVEEAGRVLGIGRRQAYEGVRQKEIPSLRIGKRIVIPTRRLIAMIDGEPPAAA' A
#
# COMPACT_ATOMS: atom_id res chain seq x y z
N MET A 1 9.20 10.76 -16.13
CA MET A 1 9.83 11.37 -14.95
C MET A 1 10.25 10.20 -14.07
N ASP A 2 11.53 9.83 -14.08
CA ASP A 2 12.01 8.68 -13.31
C ASP A 2 11.99 9.02 -11.82
N VAL A 3 10.88 8.65 -11.15
CA VAL A 3 10.78 8.74 -9.69
C VAL A 3 11.70 7.68 -9.10
N ARG A 4 12.88 8.09 -8.62
CA ARG A 4 13.76 7.18 -7.88
C ARG A 4 13.17 6.95 -6.49
N PHE A 5 12.47 5.83 -6.33
CA PHE A 5 12.08 5.33 -5.02
C PHE A 5 13.33 5.05 -4.16
N SER A 6 13.24 5.28 -2.85
CA SER A 6 14.29 4.84 -1.93
C SER A 6 14.46 3.32 -2.02
N LYS A 7 15.65 2.81 -1.70
CA LYS A 7 15.92 1.36 -1.71
C LYS A 7 14.89 0.58 -0.87
N GLU A 8 14.51 1.14 0.29
CA GLU A 8 13.48 0.54 1.16
C GLU A 8 12.13 0.42 0.46
N VAL A 9 11.67 1.46 -0.24
CA VAL A 9 10.39 1.44 -0.97
C VAL A 9 10.46 0.44 -2.13
N GLN A 10 11.58 0.34 -2.83
CA GLN A 10 11.79 -0.67 -3.88
C GLN A 10 11.69 -2.09 -3.32
N ASP A 11 12.35 -2.35 -2.18
CA ASP A 11 12.32 -3.66 -1.51
C ASP A 11 10.89 -4.02 -1.07
N ILE A 12 10.10 -3.05 -0.61
CA ILE A 12 8.69 -3.27 -0.27
C ILE A 12 7.87 -3.62 -1.53
N LEU A 13 8.00 -2.82 -2.59
CA LEU A 13 7.23 -2.99 -3.82
C LEU A 13 7.60 -4.25 -4.62
N SER A 14 8.81 -4.79 -4.42
CA SER A 14 9.23 -6.08 -5.00
C SER A 14 8.49 -7.29 -4.44
N LYS A 15 7.89 -7.18 -3.25
CA LYS A 15 7.10 -8.25 -2.61
C LYS A 15 5.67 -8.23 -3.15
N PRO A 16 4.93 -9.36 -3.14
CA PRO A 16 3.53 -9.38 -3.57
C PRO A 16 2.58 -8.65 -2.60
N THR A 17 2.97 -8.55 -1.33
CA THR A 17 2.17 -7.93 -0.27
C THR A 17 3.06 -7.16 0.70
N ALA A 18 2.53 -6.06 1.22
CA ALA A 18 3.09 -5.24 2.27
C ALA A 18 2.21 -5.28 3.53
N THR A 19 2.78 -4.98 4.69
CA THR A 19 2.04 -4.63 5.89
C THR A 19 1.42 -3.24 5.75
N VAL A 20 0.49 -2.89 6.65
CA VAL A 20 -0.12 -1.55 6.69
C VAL A 20 0.93 -0.46 6.90
N GLU A 21 1.96 -0.73 7.69
CA GLU A 21 3.05 0.22 7.93
C GLU A 21 3.97 0.39 6.73
N GLU A 22 4.34 -0.71 6.07
CA GLU A 22 5.12 -0.65 4.83
C GLU A 22 4.35 0.13 3.74
N ALA A 23 3.04 -0.09 3.63
CA ALA A 23 2.19 0.69 2.73
C ALA A 23 2.17 2.18 3.09
N GLY A 24 2.14 2.52 4.38
CA GLY A 24 2.26 3.91 4.83
C GLY A 24 3.59 4.55 4.40
N ARG A 25 4.70 3.81 4.49
CA ARG A 25 6.01 4.29 4.01
C ARG A 25 6.04 4.51 2.49
N VAL A 26 5.43 3.61 1.72
CA VAL A 26 5.29 3.76 0.26
C VAL A 26 4.48 5.00 -0.10
N LEU A 27 3.39 5.27 0.63
CA LEU A 27 2.50 6.42 0.40
C LEU A 27 3.00 7.73 1.04
N GLY A 28 4.08 7.71 1.82
CA GLY A 28 4.60 8.89 2.52
C GLY A 28 3.72 9.37 3.69
N ILE A 29 2.93 8.47 4.30
CA ILE A 29 2.02 8.79 5.41
C ILE A 29 2.42 8.07 6.70
N GLY A 30 1.97 8.62 7.84
CA GLY A 30 2.24 8.02 9.15
C GLY A 30 1.48 6.71 9.37
N ARG A 31 1.97 5.86 10.30
CA ARG A 31 1.32 4.59 10.69
C ARG A 31 -0.17 4.76 10.99
N ARG A 32 -0.53 5.76 11.80
CA ARG A 32 -1.93 6.03 12.16
C ARG A 32 -2.80 6.28 10.92
N GLN A 33 -2.34 7.14 10.02
CA GLN A 33 -3.05 7.45 8.77
C GLN A 33 -3.19 6.22 7.89
N ALA A 34 -2.16 5.36 7.80
CA ALA A 34 -2.26 4.12 7.04
C ALA A 34 -3.32 3.16 7.61
N TYR A 35 -3.37 2.99 8.93
CA TYR A 35 -4.43 2.17 9.56
C TYR A 35 -5.81 2.80 9.43
N GLU A 36 -5.93 4.13 9.52
CA GLU A 36 -7.18 4.85 9.28
C GLU A 36 -7.64 4.71 7.82
N GLY A 37 -6.75 4.81 6.83
CA GLY A 37 -7.07 4.63 5.42
C GLY A 37 -7.50 3.19 5.10
N VAL A 38 -6.89 2.18 5.73
CA VAL A 38 -7.37 0.79 5.66
C VAL A 38 -8.76 0.64 6.27
N ARG A 39 -9.00 1.27 7.44
CA ARG A 39 -10.31 1.23 8.11
C ARG A 39 -11.39 1.92 7.28
N GLN A 40 -11.06 3.02 6.61
CA GLN A 40 -11.94 3.78 5.73
C GLN A 40 -12.08 3.18 4.32
N LYS A 41 -11.36 2.10 4.01
CA LYS A 41 -11.29 1.45 2.69
C LYS A 41 -10.70 2.34 1.59
N GLU A 42 -9.97 3.38 1.96
CA GLU A 42 -9.19 4.22 1.02
C GLU A 42 -7.92 3.48 0.56
N ILE A 43 -7.35 2.65 1.45
CA ILE A 43 -6.21 1.80 1.12
C ILE A 43 -6.69 0.36 0.88
N PRO A 44 -6.41 -0.22 -0.30
CA PRO A 44 -6.83 -1.57 -0.67
C PRO A 44 -6.15 -2.59 0.24
N SER A 45 -6.92 -3.43 0.91
CA SER A 45 -6.39 -4.40 1.86
C SER A 45 -7.08 -5.76 1.74
N LEU A 46 -6.32 -6.81 2.03
CA LEU A 46 -6.79 -8.17 2.20
C LEU A 46 -6.73 -8.52 3.69
N ARG A 47 -7.82 -9.10 4.21
CA ARG A 47 -7.86 -9.61 5.58
C ARG A 47 -7.84 -11.13 5.54
N ILE A 48 -6.79 -11.71 6.09
CA ILE A 48 -6.59 -13.17 6.18
C ILE A 48 -6.53 -13.53 7.66
N GLY A 49 -7.65 -14.03 8.19
CA GLY A 49 -7.83 -14.23 9.63
C GLY A 49 -7.64 -12.92 10.41
N LYS A 50 -6.67 -12.90 11.33
CA LYS A 50 -6.33 -11.70 12.13
C LYS A 50 -5.33 -10.76 11.44
N ARG A 51 -4.78 -11.14 10.28
CA ARG A 51 -3.75 -10.36 9.59
C ARG A 51 -4.35 -9.48 8.51
N ILE A 52 -3.88 -8.25 8.43
CA ILE A 52 -4.16 -7.32 7.32
C ILE A 52 -2.89 -7.22 6.48
N VAL A 53 -3.03 -7.42 5.17
CA VAL A 53 -1.96 -7.23 4.19
C VAL A 53 -2.45 -6.37 3.04
N ILE A 54 -1.54 -5.63 2.45
CA ILE A 54 -1.78 -4.67 1.38
C ILE A 54 -1.16 -5.24 0.11
N PRO A 55 -1.93 -5.57 -0.94
CA PRO A 55 -1.35 -6.00 -2.20
C PRO A 55 -0.54 -4.88 -2.83
N THR A 56 0.76 -5.10 -3.06
CA THR A 56 1.65 -4.08 -3.63
C THR A 56 1.23 -3.68 -5.05
N ARG A 57 0.71 -4.64 -5.83
CA ARG A 57 0.12 -4.35 -7.15
C ARG A 57 -1.01 -3.32 -7.09
N ARG A 58 -1.83 -3.35 -6.03
CA ARG A 58 -2.92 -2.37 -5.85
C ARG A 58 -2.40 -1.01 -5.39
N LEU A 59 -1.33 -0.98 -4.59
CA LEU A 59 -0.64 0.27 -4.26
C LEU A 59 -0.06 0.94 -5.50
N ILE A 60 0.61 0.18 -6.37
CA ILE A 60 1.17 0.69 -7.61
C ILE A 60 0.06 1.28 -8.49
N ALA A 61 -1.03 0.53 -8.70
CA ALA A 61 -2.19 1.00 -9.45
C ALA A 61 -2.76 2.33 -8.91
N MET A 62 -2.89 2.48 -7.59
CA MET A 62 -3.32 3.75 -6.98
C MET A 62 -2.36 4.90 -7.26
N ILE A 63 -1.05 4.66 -7.18
CA ILE A 63 -0.01 5.68 -7.43
C ILE A 63 -0.03 6.12 -8.89
N ASP A 64 -0.29 5.17 -9.80
CA ASP A 64 -0.45 5.42 -11.23
C ASP A 64 -1.77 6.14 -11.57
N GLY A 65 -2.63 6.37 -10.57
CA GLY A 65 -3.94 7.03 -10.75
C GLY A 65 -5.01 6.11 -11.32
N GLU A 66 -4.77 4.79 -11.35
CA GLU A 66 -5.77 3.82 -11.76
C GLU A 66 -6.85 3.74 -10.67
N PRO A 67 -8.14 3.81 -11.04
CA PRO A 67 -9.21 3.65 -10.06
C PRO A 67 -9.04 2.29 -9.37
N PRO A 68 -9.30 2.21 -8.04
CA PRO A 68 -9.17 0.95 -7.32
C PRO A 68 -10.07 -0.08 -8.01
N ALA A 69 -9.45 -1.04 -8.71
CA ALA A 69 -10.19 -2.05 -9.47
C ALA A 69 -11.23 -2.69 -8.54
N ALA A 70 -12.51 -2.43 -8.79
CA ALA A 70 -13.59 -2.70 -7.86
C ALA A 70 -13.50 -4.14 -7.32
N ALA A 71 -13.72 -4.27 -6.01
CA ALA A 71 -13.91 -5.55 -5.33
C ALA A 71 -15.32 -6.06 -5.60
#